data_AF-A0A955ZAA3-F1
#
_entry.id   AF-A0A955ZAA3-F1
#
_cell.length_a   1.000
_cell.length_b   1.000
_cell.length_c   1.000
_cell.angle_alpha   90.00
_cell.angle_beta   90.00
_cell.angle_gamma   90.00
#
_symmetry.space_group_name_H-M   'P 1'
#
loop_
_entity.id
_entity.type
_entity.pdbx_description
1 polymer ?
#
loop_
_entity_poly.entity_id
_entity_poly.type
_entity_poly.pdbx_seq_one_letter_code
_entity_poly.pdbx_strand_id
1 'polypeptide(L)'
;AVASASPRPRVVNISLGYNWFSNCRWGSRCDPTGQAPDNGCAHVEVSDAIRKAGLAFGKAIASMNRTAPLLVVAAAGNDSGTMLTSGSYCSDNTLPSRLGRFPARLSSPMNAAHSFAYGSAREDVIVVGAHRSNARASFSNVGVDVLAPGQDIGLLSGGGDAATVTLASGTSFAAPYVAGAAAFLLAIEPTLTNAELRTLLTTAPYVRDGAASGELLLDLHSAVTGIDALRPNRKPLVRTMLADMDDGTADGFTRAEYDDAGQPISSVPTNAYGGGDGKVDMRDFRRLRDSMLLEGGTDIFAYDGIGASFAKRDLNLDGSFASGQSEHAGRYEMARKDAWNWNVLYYAGKVVVSQLEPFAAAYEGDSVQPWPATSLWRLLDSADLIVRPAKVLANRNVASVSVTIEGDALSPPVDLGPITNLSLDGETVLTTPVRGNVKVRWTTPDGHSGVVPVGNLRPGEDRVVVIVGEPAGPPPPPPPPPPPPGDPPLECSEACSPKAYAAVAGLPPEQCVEGIFGYVCCECLNRMNGL
;
A
#
# COMPACT_ATOMS: atom_id res chain seq x y z
N ALA A 1 -43.10 10.98 3.39
CA ALA A 1 -41.92 10.36 2.77
C ALA A 1 -41.55 11.17 1.54
N VAL A 2 -40.54 12.03 1.63
CA VAL A 2 -39.94 12.65 0.45
C VAL A 2 -39.21 11.50 -0.25
N ALA A 3 -39.72 11.05 -1.39
CA ALA A 3 -38.98 10.12 -2.24
C ALA A 3 -37.59 10.74 -2.46
N SER A 4 -36.54 10.11 -1.94
CA SER A 4 -35.17 10.58 -2.16
C SER A 4 -34.95 10.57 -3.66
N ALA A 5 -34.99 11.74 -4.30
CA ALA A 5 -34.67 11.88 -5.70
C ALA A 5 -33.35 11.16 -5.94
N SER A 6 -33.33 10.23 -6.89
CA SER A 6 -32.11 9.50 -7.24
C SER A 6 -30.99 10.52 -7.45
N PRO A 7 -29.80 10.32 -6.85
CA PRO A 7 -28.73 11.29 -6.93
C PRO A 7 -28.44 11.59 -8.40
N ARG A 8 -28.45 12.88 -8.74
CA ARG A 8 -28.23 13.34 -10.11
C ARG A 8 -26.82 12.92 -10.56
N PRO A 9 -26.64 12.41 -11.79
CA PRO A 9 -25.33 11.98 -12.27
C PRO A 9 -24.35 13.16 -12.32
N ARG A 10 -23.12 12.92 -11.84
CA ARG A 10 -22.00 13.89 -11.91
C ARG A 10 -21.19 13.77 -13.20
N VAL A 11 -21.16 12.59 -13.79
CA VAL A 11 -20.47 12.30 -15.05
C VAL A 11 -21.43 11.58 -15.98
N VAL A 12 -21.52 11.99 -17.24
CA VAL A 12 -22.30 11.30 -18.26
C VAL A 12 -21.43 11.05 -19.48
N ASN A 13 -21.31 9.78 -19.89
CA ASN A 13 -20.67 9.38 -21.13
C ASN A 13 -21.66 9.39 -22.29
N ILE A 14 -21.31 10.01 -23.42
CA ILE A 14 -22.16 10.17 -24.60
C ILE A 14 -21.38 9.80 -25.87
N SER A 15 -21.91 8.84 -26.63
CA SER A 15 -21.33 8.42 -27.91
C SER A 15 -22.36 8.56 -29.03
N LEU A 16 -22.58 9.79 -29.48
CA LEU A 16 -23.57 10.14 -30.51
C LEU A 16 -22.88 10.56 -31.82
N GLY A 17 -22.27 9.63 -32.55
CA GLY A 17 -21.63 9.94 -33.83
C GLY A 17 -22.59 9.88 -35.01
N TYR A 18 -22.55 10.85 -35.92
CA TYR A 18 -23.31 10.83 -37.18
C TYR A 18 -22.79 9.77 -38.18
N ASN A 19 -21.53 9.35 -38.06
CA ASN A 19 -20.85 8.40 -38.95
C ASN A 19 -20.96 8.79 -40.43
N TRP A 20 -20.26 9.87 -40.80
CA TRP A 20 -20.17 10.42 -42.15
C TRP A 20 -19.39 9.53 -43.12
N PHE A 21 -18.62 8.57 -42.60
CA PHE A 21 -17.96 7.54 -43.40
C PHE A 21 -18.93 6.36 -43.63
N SER A 22 -19.27 6.11 -44.89
CA SER A 22 -19.98 4.92 -45.41
C SER A 22 -21.31 4.53 -44.74
N ASN A 23 -22.44 4.91 -45.36
CA ASN A 23 -23.68 4.14 -45.26
C ASN A 23 -24.28 3.87 -46.65
N CYS A 24 -23.60 3.09 -47.50
CA CYS A 24 -24.16 2.61 -48.79
C CYS A 24 -25.51 1.86 -48.64
N ARG A 25 -25.97 1.59 -47.40
CA ARG A 25 -27.30 1.06 -47.06
C ARG A 25 -28.47 2.04 -47.28
N TRP A 26 -28.22 3.35 -47.30
CA TRP A 26 -29.27 4.38 -47.37
C TRP A 26 -29.12 5.40 -48.53
N GLY A 27 -28.16 5.17 -49.42
CA GLY A 27 -28.15 5.77 -50.77
C GLY A 27 -27.63 7.21 -50.91
N SER A 28 -27.11 7.85 -49.85
CA SER A 28 -26.37 9.13 -49.98
C SER A 28 -25.49 9.40 -48.77
N ARG A 29 -24.29 9.94 -49.01
CA ARG A 29 -23.38 10.44 -47.97
C ARG A 29 -23.36 11.97 -48.05
N CYS A 30 -23.12 12.64 -46.92
CA CYS A 30 -22.83 14.07 -46.92
C CYS A 30 -21.60 14.36 -46.07
N ASP A 31 -20.50 14.79 -46.67
CA ASP A 31 -19.31 15.24 -45.95
C ASP A 31 -19.47 16.72 -45.56
N PRO A 32 -19.71 17.05 -44.27
CA PRO A 32 -19.90 18.42 -43.84
C PRO A 32 -18.62 19.27 -43.88
N THR A 33 -17.44 18.66 -44.14
CA THR A 33 -16.19 19.41 -44.32
C THR A 33 -16.05 20.04 -45.69
N GLY A 34 -16.78 19.52 -46.69
CA GLY A 34 -16.62 19.91 -48.09
C GLY A 34 -15.33 19.42 -48.75
N GLN A 35 -14.56 18.51 -48.12
CA GLN A 35 -13.34 17.94 -48.71
C GLN A 35 -13.63 16.85 -49.73
N ALA A 36 -14.67 16.06 -49.51
CA ALA A 36 -15.18 15.06 -50.45
C ALA A 36 -16.73 15.03 -50.45
N PRO A 37 -17.41 16.13 -50.86
CA PRO A 37 -18.86 16.19 -50.86
C PRO A 37 -19.44 15.37 -52.02
N ASP A 38 -20.48 14.57 -51.74
CA ASP A 38 -21.28 13.92 -52.78
C ASP A 38 -22.09 14.97 -53.56
N ASN A 39 -22.47 14.66 -54.81
CA ASN A 39 -23.18 15.55 -55.75
C ASN A 39 -24.53 16.12 -55.25
N GLY A 40 -25.06 15.67 -54.09
CA GLY A 40 -26.28 16.17 -53.46
C GLY A 40 -26.09 16.71 -52.03
N CYS A 41 -24.86 16.79 -51.52
CA CYS A 41 -24.58 17.21 -50.15
C CYS A 41 -24.51 18.73 -50.04
N ALA A 42 -25.50 19.34 -49.39
CA ALA A 42 -25.46 20.74 -48.94
C ALA A 42 -24.54 20.88 -47.71
N HIS A 43 -23.25 20.56 -47.87
CA HIS A 43 -22.26 20.46 -46.79
C HIS A 43 -22.21 21.71 -45.89
N VAL A 44 -22.38 22.91 -46.45
CA VAL A 44 -22.44 24.17 -45.69
C VAL A 44 -23.66 24.20 -44.77
N GLU A 45 -24.85 23.86 -45.28
CA GLU A 45 -26.09 23.84 -44.49
C GLU A 45 -26.04 22.78 -43.39
N VAL A 46 -25.49 21.61 -43.71
CA VAL A 46 -25.29 20.52 -42.74
C VAL A 46 -24.33 20.95 -41.64
N SER A 47 -23.18 21.54 -41.99
CA SER A 47 -22.21 22.06 -41.02
C SER A 47 -22.83 23.15 -40.13
N ASP A 48 -23.63 24.05 -40.71
CA ASP A 48 -24.34 25.08 -39.96
C ASP A 48 -25.43 24.50 -39.03
N ALA A 49 -26.14 23.47 -39.46
CA ALA A 49 -27.11 22.76 -38.63
C ALA A 49 -26.44 22.08 -37.42
N ILE A 50 -25.29 21.43 -37.62
CA ILE A 50 -24.50 20.82 -36.54
C ILE A 50 -24.06 21.89 -35.53
N ARG A 51 -23.55 23.03 -36.03
CA ARG A 51 -23.16 24.17 -35.19
C ARG A 51 -24.33 24.70 -34.37
N LYS A 52 -25.51 24.90 -34.99
CA LYS A 52 -26.72 25.36 -34.30
C LYS A 52 -27.19 24.37 -33.24
N ALA A 53 -27.16 23.06 -33.55
CA ALA A 53 -27.46 22.02 -32.57
C ALA A 53 -26.46 22.05 -31.41
N GLY A 54 -25.16 22.19 -31.69
CA GLY A 54 -24.13 22.33 -30.66
C GLY A 54 -24.35 23.52 -29.74
N LEU A 55 -24.73 24.68 -30.27
CA LEU A 55 -25.09 25.85 -29.46
C LEU A 55 -26.29 25.58 -28.53
N ALA A 56 -27.30 24.84 -29.00
CA ALA A 56 -28.45 24.46 -28.18
C ALA A 56 -28.04 23.50 -27.05
N PHE A 57 -27.25 22.47 -27.37
CA PHE A 57 -26.72 21.52 -26.39
C PHE A 57 -25.82 22.20 -25.35
N GLY A 58 -24.92 23.09 -25.79
CA GLY A 58 -24.04 23.85 -24.89
C GLY A 58 -24.82 24.73 -23.92
N LYS A 59 -25.89 25.40 -24.38
CA LYS A 59 -26.80 26.16 -23.50
C LYS A 59 -27.52 25.26 -22.50
N ALA A 60 -27.97 24.07 -22.92
CA ALA A 60 -28.61 23.11 -22.03
C ALA A 60 -27.64 22.63 -20.94
N ILE A 61 -26.40 22.28 -21.30
CA ILE A 61 -25.35 21.85 -20.37
C ILE A 61 -25.01 22.97 -19.38
N ALA A 62 -24.74 24.18 -19.86
CA ALA A 62 -24.49 25.34 -19.00
C ALA A 62 -25.67 25.60 -18.05
N SER A 63 -26.91 25.45 -18.52
CA SER A 63 -28.09 25.61 -17.67
C SER A 63 -28.20 24.52 -16.61
N MET A 64 -27.88 23.28 -16.96
CA MET A 64 -27.81 22.15 -16.02
C MET A 64 -26.77 22.42 -14.94
N ASN A 65 -25.59 22.92 -15.31
CA ASN A 65 -24.48 23.18 -14.39
C ASN A 65 -24.68 24.35 -13.43
N ARG A 66 -25.66 25.23 -13.69
CA ARG A 66 -26.08 26.27 -12.72
C ARG A 66 -26.72 25.71 -11.44
N THR A 67 -27.22 24.47 -11.47
CA THR A 67 -27.93 23.86 -10.33
C THR A 67 -27.11 22.80 -9.63
N ALA A 68 -26.46 21.93 -10.41
CA ALA A 68 -25.55 20.93 -9.92
C ALA A 68 -24.56 20.64 -11.04
N PRO A 69 -23.26 20.50 -10.73
CA PRO A 69 -22.27 20.24 -11.75
C PRO A 69 -22.55 18.89 -12.42
N LEU A 70 -22.19 18.79 -13.69
CA LEU A 70 -22.31 17.66 -14.59
C LEU A 70 -21.19 17.78 -15.63
N LEU A 71 -20.30 16.80 -15.66
CA LEU A 71 -19.28 16.66 -16.69
C LEU A 71 -19.81 15.71 -17.78
N VAL A 72 -19.72 16.13 -19.03
CA VAL A 72 -20.06 15.29 -20.18
C VAL A 72 -18.78 14.80 -20.84
N VAL A 73 -18.66 13.49 -21.01
CA VAL A 73 -17.55 12.88 -21.74
C VAL A 73 -18.09 12.36 -23.07
N ALA A 74 -17.57 12.90 -24.17
CA ALA A 74 -18.10 12.66 -25.50
C ALA A 74 -17.09 11.93 -26.39
N ALA A 75 -17.52 10.90 -27.11
CA ALA A 75 -16.68 10.26 -28.11
C ALA A 75 -16.45 11.17 -29.33
N ALA A 76 -15.20 11.25 -29.81
CA ALA A 76 -14.81 12.13 -30.90
C ALA A 76 -15.45 11.76 -32.26
N GLY A 77 -15.88 10.51 -32.43
CA GLY A 77 -16.35 9.96 -33.71
C GLY A 77 -15.23 9.26 -34.49
N ASN A 78 -15.62 8.50 -35.51
CA ASN A 78 -14.76 7.53 -36.19
C ASN A 78 -14.58 7.84 -37.68
N ASP A 79 -14.67 9.09 -38.10
CA ASP A 79 -14.74 9.49 -39.52
C ASP A 79 -13.38 9.76 -40.17
N SER A 80 -12.29 9.84 -39.39
CA SER A 80 -10.93 10.01 -39.92
C SER A 80 -10.42 8.75 -40.59
N GLY A 81 -9.47 8.85 -41.52
CA GLY A 81 -8.73 7.72 -42.09
C GLY A 81 -8.19 8.04 -43.48
N THR A 82 -7.97 7.02 -44.32
CA THR A 82 -7.51 7.23 -45.69
C THR A 82 -8.50 8.09 -46.47
N MET A 83 -8.06 9.24 -47.01
CA MET A 83 -8.93 10.13 -47.78
C MET A 83 -9.59 9.41 -48.94
N LEU A 84 -10.90 9.61 -49.10
CA LEU A 84 -11.63 9.22 -50.29
C LEU A 84 -11.26 10.12 -51.47
N THR A 85 -11.00 9.53 -52.62
CA THR A 85 -10.89 10.25 -53.90
C THR A 85 -12.27 10.43 -54.53
N SER A 86 -12.47 11.54 -55.22
CA SER A 86 -13.69 11.81 -55.99
C SER A 86 -13.97 10.66 -56.97
N GLY A 87 -15.19 10.12 -56.95
CA GLY A 87 -15.61 9.03 -57.85
C GLY A 87 -15.37 7.60 -57.34
N SER A 88 -14.77 7.40 -56.17
CA SER A 88 -14.63 6.08 -55.50
C SER A 88 -15.95 5.64 -54.84
N TYR A 89 -17.04 5.71 -55.59
CA TYR A 89 -18.40 5.45 -55.14
C TYR A 89 -18.66 3.95 -54.97
N CYS A 90 -19.60 3.60 -54.06
CA CYS A 90 -20.13 2.28 -53.67
C CYS A 90 -20.09 1.13 -54.71
N SER A 91 -18.90 0.72 -55.16
CA SER A 91 -18.64 -0.50 -55.95
C SER A 91 -17.71 -1.45 -55.21
N ASP A 92 -17.02 -0.96 -54.17
CA ASP A 92 -16.06 -1.71 -53.39
C ASP A 92 -16.33 -1.61 -51.89
N ASN A 93 -17.06 -2.60 -51.36
CA ASN A 93 -17.32 -2.75 -49.92
C ASN A 93 -16.05 -3.16 -49.13
N THR A 94 -14.90 -3.27 -49.80
CA THR A 94 -13.61 -3.63 -49.19
C THR A 94 -12.68 -2.43 -49.00
N LEU A 95 -13.03 -1.23 -49.49
CA LEU A 95 -12.21 -0.04 -49.30
C LEU A 95 -12.45 0.65 -47.93
N PRO A 96 -11.41 0.79 -47.09
CA PRO A 96 -11.50 1.42 -45.76
C PRO A 96 -11.40 2.96 -45.84
N SER A 97 -11.92 3.58 -46.90
CA SER A 97 -11.68 4.99 -47.15
C SER A 97 -12.69 5.90 -46.42
N ARG A 98 -12.13 6.87 -45.71
CA ARG A 98 -12.74 7.74 -44.70
C ARG A 98 -12.44 9.21 -45.06
N LEU A 99 -12.71 10.16 -44.16
CA LEU A 99 -12.64 11.61 -44.45
C LEU A 99 -11.33 12.26 -44.02
N GLY A 100 -10.19 11.59 -44.20
CA GLY A 100 -8.90 12.18 -43.89
C GLY A 100 -8.74 12.49 -42.41
N ARG A 101 -8.33 13.72 -42.08
CA ARG A 101 -8.32 14.22 -40.70
C ARG A 101 -9.67 14.89 -40.40
N PHE A 102 -10.69 14.09 -40.09
CA PHE A 102 -12.03 14.61 -39.87
C PHE A 102 -12.14 15.30 -38.50
N PRO A 103 -12.66 16.53 -38.41
CA PRO A 103 -12.72 17.28 -37.16
C PRO A 103 -13.87 16.79 -36.25
N ALA A 104 -13.55 16.46 -35.00
CA ALA A 104 -14.52 15.93 -34.03
C ALA A 104 -15.73 16.86 -33.82
N ARG A 105 -15.55 18.19 -33.94
CA ARG A 105 -16.63 19.18 -33.83
C ARG A 105 -17.79 19.00 -34.82
N LEU A 106 -17.58 18.26 -35.91
CA LEU A 106 -18.60 17.98 -36.93
C LEU A 106 -19.21 16.58 -36.80
N SER A 107 -18.73 15.75 -35.86
CA SER A 107 -19.20 14.36 -35.75
C SER A 107 -20.45 14.21 -34.90
N SER A 108 -20.81 15.22 -34.10
CA SER A 108 -22.00 15.20 -33.23
C SER A 108 -22.40 16.60 -32.74
N PRO A 109 -23.65 16.80 -32.28
CA PRO A 109 -24.04 18.01 -31.54
C PRO A 109 -23.24 18.20 -30.25
N MET A 110 -22.82 17.11 -29.61
CA MET A 110 -22.10 17.18 -28.34
C MET A 110 -20.68 17.73 -28.52
N ASN A 111 -19.97 17.25 -29.54
CA ASN A 111 -18.64 17.75 -29.88
C ASN A 111 -18.74 19.18 -30.44
N ALA A 112 -19.82 19.50 -31.15
CA ALA A 112 -20.12 20.87 -31.56
C ALA A 112 -20.39 21.78 -30.35
N ALA A 113 -21.06 21.29 -29.31
CA ALA A 113 -21.29 22.04 -28.07
C ALA A 113 -19.97 22.39 -27.39
N HIS A 114 -19.03 21.44 -27.28
CA HIS A 114 -17.67 21.71 -26.82
C HIS A 114 -16.97 22.80 -27.64
N SER A 115 -16.96 22.66 -28.97
CA SER A 115 -16.12 23.52 -29.81
C SER A 115 -16.69 24.93 -30.03
N PHE A 116 -18.02 25.05 -30.17
CA PHE A 116 -18.70 26.28 -30.60
C PHE A 116 -19.45 27.03 -29.50
N ALA A 117 -19.71 26.42 -28.34
CA ALA A 117 -20.33 27.14 -27.24
C ALA A 117 -19.32 28.10 -26.59
N TYR A 118 -19.73 29.35 -26.40
CA TYR A 118 -18.98 30.33 -25.59
C TYR A 118 -19.16 30.02 -24.09
N GLY A 119 -18.12 30.24 -23.27
CA GLY A 119 -18.21 30.17 -21.80
C GLY A 119 -18.01 28.76 -21.22
N SER A 120 -18.67 28.47 -20.09
CA SER A 120 -18.45 27.26 -19.26
C SER A 120 -18.67 25.93 -19.97
N ALA A 121 -19.45 25.90 -21.06
CA ALA A 121 -19.72 24.67 -21.81
C ALA A 121 -18.46 24.03 -22.41
N ARG A 122 -17.38 24.79 -22.62
CA ARG A 122 -16.05 24.25 -22.99
C ARG A 122 -15.37 23.50 -21.85
N GLU A 123 -15.64 23.88 -20.62
CA GLU A 123 -15.11 23.24 -19.41
C GLU A 123 -15.95 22.03 -18.99
N ASP A 124 -17.21 21.98 -19.42
CA ASP A 124 -18.20 20.99 -19.03
C ASP A 124 -18.27 19.75 -19.95
N VAL A 125 -17.60 19.79 -21.10
CA VAL A 125 -17.55 18.68 -22.07
C VAL A 125 -16.09 18.29 -22.31
N ILE A 126 -15.77 17.00 -22.34
CA ILE A 126 -14.47 16.47 -22.75
C ILE A 126 -14.67 15.62 -24.00
N VAL A 127 -13.96 15.93 -25.09
CA VAL A 127 -14.00 15.16 -26.34
C VAL A 127 -12.85 14.17 -26.37
N VAL A 128 -13.17 12.87 -26.47
CA VAL A 128 -12.23 11.76 -26.32
C VAL A 128 -11.99 11.05 -27.65
N GLY A 129 -10.73 11.03 -28.08
CA GLY A 129 -10.28 10.22 -29.21
C GLY A 129 -9.78 8.84 -28.78
N ALA A 130 -9.55 7.97 -29.76
CA ALA A 130 -9.07 6.60 -29.54
C ALA A 130 -7.59 6.50 -29.90
N HIS A 131 -6.84 5.73 -29.11
CA HIS A 131 -5.48 5.31 -29.45
C HIS A 131 -5.32 3.78 -29.41
N ARG A 132 -4.29 3.31 -30.10
CA ARG A 132 -3.69 1.97 -29.95
C ARG A 132 -2.22 2.17 -29.61
N SER A 133 -1.76 1.59 -28.51
CA SER A 133 -0.34 1.67 -28.12
C SER A 133 0.21 3.11 -28.17
N ASN A 134 -0.49 4.05 -27.53
CA ASN A 134 -0.15 5.47 -27.46
C ASN A 134 -0.22 6.28 -28.78
N ALA A 135 -0.50 5.64 -29.93
CA ALA A 135 -0.72 6.34 -31.20
C ALA A 135 -2.22 6.48 -31.48
N ARG A 136 -2.67 7.68 -31.87
CA ARG A 136 -4.07 7.89 -32.28
C ARG A 136 -4.48 6.86 -33.34
N ALA A 137 -5.59 6.17 -33.09
CA ALA A 137 -6.16 5.21 -34.02
C ALA A 137 -6.52 5.94 -35.32
N SER A 138 -6.24 5.31 -36.48
CA SER A 138 -6.44 5.96 -37.79
C SER A 138 -7.87 6.44 -38.01
N PHE A 139 -8.85 5.73 -37.42
CA PHE A 139 -10.26 6.09 -37.47
C PHE A 139 -10.66 7.27 -36.58
N SER A 140 -9.90 7.59 -35.54
CA SER A 140 -10.30 8.58 -34.55
C SER A 140 -10.31 9.98 -35.15
N ASN A 141 -11.41 10.71 -34.98
CA ASN A 141 -11.49 12.11 -35.34
C ASN A 141 -10.43 12.95 -34.61
N VAL A 142 -10.05 14.08 -35.21
CA VAL A 142 -9.02 14.99 -34.71
C VAL A 142 -9.62 16.22 -34.02
N GLY A 143 -8.80 16.96 -33.27
CA GLY A 143 -9.27 18.12 -32.49
C GLY A 143 -9.99 17.69 -31.21
N VAL A 144 -9.40 16.71 -30.53
CA VAL A 144 -9.89 16.11 -29.27
C VAL A 144 -9.12 16.71 -28.08
N ASP A 145 -9.66 16.55 -26.88
CA ASP A 145 -8.99 17.01 -25.66
C ASP A 145 -7.98 15.99 -25.14
N VAL A 146 -8.31 14.70 -25.25
CA VAL A 146 -7.50 13.58 -24.76
C VAL A 146 -7.77 12.32 -25.57
N LEU A 147 -6.79 11.44 -25.67
CA LEU A 147 -6.93 10.10 -26.21
C LEU A 147 -6.99 9.08 -25.06
N ALA A 148 -7.81 8.05 -25.24
CA ALA A 148 -7.83 6.87 -24.38
C ALA A 148 -7.82 5.59 -25.22
N PRO A 149 -7.56 4.41 -24.63
CA PRO A 149 -7.57 3.15 -25.35
C PRO A 149 -8.92 2.94 -26.05
N GLY A 150 -8.92 2.79 -27.37
CA GLY A 150 -10.16 2.62 -28.12
C GLY A 150 -10.06 1.72 -29.33
N GLN A 151 -8.92 1.05 -29.55
CA GLN A 151 -8.73 0.11 -30.64
C GLN A 151 -8.26 -1.24 -30.08
N ASP A 152 -8.90 -2.31 -30.54
CA ASP A 152 -8.70 -3.69 -30.09
C ASP A 152 -8.90 -3.84 -28.57
N ILE A 153 -10.00 -3.28 -28.07
CA ILE A 153 -10.38 -3.31 -26.66
C ILE A 153 -11.14 -4.60 -26.37
N GLY A 154 -10.71 -5.33 -25.34
CA GLY A 154 -11.40 -6.50 -24.81
C GLY A 154 -12.69 -6.11 -24.11
N LEU A 155 -13.80 -6.71 -24.53
CA LEU A 155 -15.13 -6.50 -24.00
C LEU A 155 -15.71 -7.83 -23.54
N LEU A 156 -16.36 -7.83 -22.38
CA LEU A 156 -17.21 -8.94 -21.95
C LEU A 156 -18.43 -9.00 -22.87
N SER A 157 -18.68 -10.17 -23.45
CA SER A 157 -19.77 -10.47 -24.36
C SER A 157 -20.49 -11.75 -23.91
N GLY A 158 -21.82 -11.72 -23.90
CA GLY A 158 -22.64 -12.79 -23.31
C GLY A 158 -23.06 -12.47 -21.86
N GLY A 159 -23.85 -13.35 -21.25
CA GLY A 159 -24.32 -13.20 -19.87
C GLY A 159 -24.14 -14.49 -19.06
N GLY A 160 -23.97 -14.34 -17.74
CA GLY A 160 -23.70 -15.46 -16.83
C GLY A 160 -22.34 -16.12 -17.07
N ASP A 161 -22.24 -17.42 -16.79
CA ASP A 161 -21.00 -18.21 -16.92
C ASP A 161 -20.51 -18.41 -18.37
N ALA A 162 -21.30 -17.95 -19.35
CA ALA A 162 -20.95 -17.97 -20.78
C ALA A 162 -20.31 -16.64 -21.26
N ALA A 163 -19.88 -15.77 -20.34
CA ALA A 163 -19.17 -14.54 -20.70
C ALA A 163 -17.87 -14.88 -21.44
N THR A 164 -17.73 -14.32 -22.65
CA THR A 164 -16.52 -14.41 -23.49
C THR A 164 -15.90 -13.02 -23.64
N VAL A 165 -14.61 -12.96 -23.98
CA VAL A 165 -13.95 -11.70 -24.33
C VAL A 165 -13.95 -11.56 -25.85
N THR A 166 -14.50 -10.46 -26.34
CA THR A 166 -14.46 -10.08 -27.76
C THR A 166 -13.69 -8.78 -27.93
N LEU A 167 -13.04 -8.57 -29.08
CA LEU A 167 -12.30 -7.34 -29.36
C LEU A 167 -13.17 -6.38 -30.18
N ALA A 168 -13.19 -5.10 -29.79
CA ALA A 168 -13.87 -4.05 -30.54
C ALA A 168 -13.04 -2.77 -30.63
N SER A 169 -13.37 -1.92 -31.61
CA SER A 169 -12.67 -0.67 -31.88
C SER A 169 -13.65 0.47 -32.12
N GLY A 170 -13.36 1.64 -31.55
CA GLY A 170 -14.15 2.86 -31.67
C GLY A 170 -13.84 3.88 -30.57
N THR A 171 -14.01 5.15 -30.87
CA THR A 171 -13.95 6.24 -29.86
C THR A 171 -15.03 6.09 -28.78
N SER A 172 -16.11 5.35 -29.07
CA SER A 172 -17.13 4.94 -28.09
C SER A 172 -16.60 3.98 -27.01
N PHE A 173 -15.49 3.29 -27.24
CA PHE A 173 -14.80 2.48 -26.23
C PHE A 173 -13.72 3.27 -25.49
N ALA A 174 -13.20 4.34 -26.10
CA ALA A 174 -12.26 5.26 -25.45
C ALA A 174 -12.95 6.19 -24.44
N ALA A 175 -14.09 6.78 -24.79
CA ALA A 175 -14.81 7.72 -23.93
C ALA A 175 -15.18 7.16 -22.53
N PRO A 176 -15.61 5.88 -22.39
CA PRO A 176 -15.82 5.25 -21.08
C PRO A 176 -14.59 5.23 -20.16
N TYR A 177 -13.36 5.10 -20.68
CA TYR A 177 -12.15 5.15 -19.85
C TYR A 177 -12.00 6.51 -19.17
N VAL A 178 -12.24 7.61 -19.90
CA VAL A 178 -12.16 8.97 -19.35
C VAL A 178 -13.33 9.24 -18.39
N ALA A 179 -14.53 8.75 -18.70
CA ALA A 179 -15.68 8.86 -17.79
C ALA A 179 -15.46 8.08 -16.48
N GLY A 180 -14.89 6.87 -16.56
CA GLY A 180 -14.49 6.07 -15.42
C GLY A 180 -13.40 6.75 -14.60
N ALA A 181 -12.39 7.34 -15.26
CA ALA A 181 -11.37 8.15 -14.60
C ALA A 181 -11.97 9.34 -13.83
N ALA A 182 -12.87 10.10 -14.46
CA ALA A 182 -13.57 11.21 -13.80
C ALA A 182 -14.39 10.74 -12.57
N ALA A 183 -15.09 9.62 -12.70
CA ALA A 183 -15.84 9.03 -11.59
C ALA A 183 -14.92 8.57 -10.45
N PHE A 184 -13.77 7.98 -10.78
CA PHE A 184 -12.77 7.56 -9.79
C PHE A 184 -12.17 8.75 -9.04
N LEU A 185 -11.83 9.84 -9.75
CA LEU A 185 -11.37 11.08 -9.12
C LEU A 185 -12.42 11.67 -8.17
N LEU A 186 -13.70 11.64 -8.57
CA LEU A 186 -14.82 12.09 -7.72
C LEU A 186 -15.09 11.17 -6.52
N ALA A 187 -14.77 9.89 -6.62
CA ALA A 187 -14.85 8.96 -5.48
C ALA A 187 -13.80 9.29 -4.42
N ILE A 188 -12.61 9.72 -4.85
CA ILE A 188 -11.52 10.17 -3.96
C ILE A 188 -11.81 11.57 -3.40
N GLU A 189 -12.19 12.51 -4.27
CA GLU A 189 -12.46 13.91 -3.89
C GLU A 189 -13.81 14.37 -4.48
N PRO A 190 -14.92 14.20 -3.74
CA PRO A 190 -16.26 14.54 -4.22
C PRO A 190 -16.46 16.04 -4.49
N THR A 191 -15.58 16.91 -3.98
CA THR A 191 -15.70 18.37 -4.14
C THR A 191 -15.07 18.90 -5.44
N LEU A 192 -14.46 18.04 -6.27
CA LEU A 192 -13.87 18.47 -7.54
C LEU A 192 -14.91 19.14 -8.46
N THR A 193 -14.55 20.32 -8.95
CA THR A 193 -15.33 21.05 -9.97
C THR A 193 -15.11 20.44 -11.36
N ASN A 194 -15.98 20.77 -12.32
CA ASN A 194 -15.79 20.33 -13.71
C ASN A 194 -14.48 20.86 -14.32
N ALA A 195 -14.12 22.11 -14.00
CA ALA A 195 -12.87 22.72 -14.45
C ALA A 195 -11.65 21.95 -13.90
N GLU A 196 -11.67 21.59 -12.61
CA GLU A 196 -10.61 20.80 -11.99
C GLU A 196 -10.52 19.38 -12.58
N LEU A 197 -11.65 18.70 -12.76
CA LEU A 197 -11.69 17.40 -13.43
C LEU A 197 -11.09 17.47 -14.84
N ARG A 198 -11.45 18.51 -15.61
CA ARG A 198 -10.89 18.73 -16.93
C ARG A 198 -9.39 18.99 -16.87
N THR A 199 -8.93 19.83 -15.94
CA THR A 199 -7.49 20.05 -15.72
C THR A 199 -6.75 18.73 -15.47
N LEU A 200 -7.24 17.90 -14.55
CA LEU A 200 -6.63 16.62 -14.21
C LEU A 200 -6.67 15.61 -15.38
N LEU A 201 -7.69 15.65 -16.23
CA LEU A 201 -7.90 14.65 -17.29
C LEU A 201 -7.35 15.05 -18.67
N THR A 202 -7.02 16.34 -18.89
CA THR A 202 -6.68 16.84 -20.24
C THR A 202 -5.52 17.84 -20.26
N THR A 203 -4.83 18.11 -19.15
CA THR A 203 -3.77 19.13 -19.10
C THR A 203 -2.48 18.58 -18.52
N ALA A 204 -1.35 18.88 -19.15
CA ALA A 204 -0.04 18.54 -18.60
C ALA A 204 0.17 19.25 -17.23
N PRO A 205 0.83 18.61 -16.25
CA PRO A 205 1.54 17.33 -16.34
C PRO A 205 0.65 16.09 -16.07
N TYR A 206 -0.66 16.25 -15.89
CA TYR A 206 -1.55 15.17 -15.42
C TYR A 206 -1.94 14.15 -16.50
N VAL A 207 -1.45 14.35 -17.72
CA VAL A 207 -1.64 13.49 -18.88
C VAL A 207 -0.31 13.32 -19.57
N ARG A 208 -0.14 12.20 -20.27
CA ARG A 208 1.11 11.88 -20.97
C ARG A 208 1.13 12.51 -22.36
N ASP A 209 2.31 12.91 -22.81
CA ASP A 209 2.51 13.27 -24.21
C ASP A 209 2.36 12.02 -25.09
N GLY A 210 1.48 12.11 -26.09
CA GLY A 210 1.29 11.06 -27.09
C GLY A 210 2.44 10.93 -28.08
N ALA A 211 3.44 11.83 -28.03
CA ALA A 211 4.74 11.88 -28.72
C ALA A 211 4.75 11.76 -30.27
N ALA A 212 3.73 11.17 -30.91
CA ALA A 212 3.63 10.99 -32.35
C ALA A 212 2.51 11.83 -33.01
N SER A 213 1.50 12.27 -32.26
CA SER A 213 0.36 13.04 -32.81
C SER A 213 0.17 14.44 -32.22
N GLY A 214 0.94 14.80 -31.18
CA GLY A 214 0.78 16.06 -30.44
C GLY A 214 -0.51 16.14 -29.61
N GLU A 215 -1.22 15.01 -29.45
CA GLU A 215 -2.42 14.87 -28.63
C GLU A 215 -2.05 14.22 -27.29
N LEU A 216 -2.78 14.58 -26.23
CA LEU A 216 -2.52 14.11 -24.87
C LEU A 216 -3.19 12.75 -24.62
N LEU A 217 -2.55 11.87 -23.85
CA LEU A 217 -3.06 10.56 -23.46
C LEU A 217 -3.55 10.58 -22.01
N LEU A 218 -4.70 9.96 -21.76
CA LEU A 218 -5.20 9.77 -20.39
C LEU A 218 -4.15 9.05 -19.53
N ASP A 219 -3.86 9.63 -18.37
CA ASP A 219 -3.02 9.03 -17.34
C ASP A 219 -3.75 9.14 -15.99
N LEU A 220 -4.40 8.04 -15.59
CA LEU A 220 -5.19 8.03 -14.36
C LEU A 220 -4.31 8.22 -13.12
N HIS A 221 -3.08 7.69 -13.11
CA HIS A 221 -2.19 7.81 -11.97
C HIS A 221 -1.76 9.27 -11.77
N SER A 222 -1.31 9.91 -12.84
CA SER A 222 -0.96 11.34 -12.82
C SER A 222 -2.16 12.23 -12.46
N ALA A 223 -3.36 11.91 -12.96
CA ALA A 223 -4.58 12.62 -12.59
C ALA A 223 -4.94 12.46 -11.10
N VAL A 224 -4.82 11.24 -10.54
CA VAL A 224 -5.10 10.96 -9.13
C VAL A 224 -4.12 11.70 -8.22
N THR A 225 -2.82 11.62 -8.50
CA THR A 225 -1.79 12.35 -7.73
C THR A 225 -1.92 13.88 -7.84
N GLY A 226 -2.48 14.38 -8.94
CA GLY A 226 -2.77 15.80 -9.13
C GLY A 226 -3.84 16.38 -8.19
N ILE A 227 -4.68 15.54 -7.55
CA ILE A 227 -5.70 16.01 -6.59
C ILE A 227 -5.05 16.80 -5.45
N ASP A 228 -3.91 16.34 -4.93
CA ASP A 228 -3.21 17.02 -3.83
C ASP A 228 -2.62 18.37 -4.27
N ALA A 229 -2.19 18.49 -5.54
CA ALA A 229 -1.71 19.76 -6.10
C ALA A 229 -2.81 20.83 -6.18
N LEU A 230 -4.07 20.42 -6.37
CA LEU A 230 -5.23 21.32 -6.36
C LEU A 230 -5.67 21.74 -4.95
N ARG A 231 -5.10 21.12 -3.91
CA ARG A 231 -5.46 21.35 -2.51
C ARG A 231 -4.19 21.53 -1.65
N PRO A 232 -3.36 22.55 -1.89
CA PRO A 232 -2.04 22.68 -1.24
C PRO A 232 -2.10 22.96 0.28
N ASN A 233 -3.26 23.41 0.79
CA ASN A 233 -3.43 23.80 2.19
C ASN A 233 -3.99 22.69 3.09
N ARG A 234 -4.11 21.45 2.61
CA ARG A 234 -4.53 20.29 3.41
C ARG A 234 -3.43 19.22 3.44
N LYS A 235 -3.52 18.31 4.41
CA LYS A 235 -2.73 17.07 4.41
C LYS A 235 -2.98 16.34 3.07
N PRO A 236 -1.92 15.88 2.37
CA PRO A 236 -2.07 15.28 1.04
C PRO A 236 -2.83 13.97 1.14
N LEU A 237 -4.08 13.97 0.66
CA LEU A 237 -5.01 12.84 0.79
C LEU A 237 -4.53 11.65 -0.02
N VAL A 238 -4.15 11.89 -1.27
CA VAL A 238 -3.77 10.81 -2.19
C VAL A 238 -2.42 10.24 -1.81
N ARG A 239 -1.45 11.08 -1.43
CA ARG A 239 -0.17 10.58 -0.92
C ARG A 239 -0.34 9.78 0.37
N THR A 240 -1.18 10.22 1.29
CA THR A 240 -1.52 9.43 2.48
C THR A 240 -2.15 8.10 2.09
N MET A 241 -3.15 8.08 1.21
CA MET A 241 -3.79 6.84 0.74
C MET A 241 -2.80 5.86 0.06
N LEU A 242 -1.80 6.38 -0.66
CA LEU A 242 -0.75 5.57 -1.29
C LEU A 242 0.32 5.09 -0.31
N ALA A 243 0.55 5.83 0.77
CA ALA A 243 1.53 5.51 1.81
C ALA A 243 0.97 4.57 2.88
N ASP A 244 -0.33 4.67 3.16
CA ASP A 244 -1.13 3.87 4.09
C ASP A 244 -1.39 2.48 3.48
N MET A 245 -0.40 1.60 3.64
CA MET A 245 -0.25 0.31 2.96
C MET A 245 -0.21 -0.88 3.90
N ASP A 246 -0.11 -0.64 5.21
CA ASP A 246 -0.16 -1.69 6.21
C ASP A 246 -1.56 -2.33 6.30
N ASP A 247 -1.69 -3.39 7.07
CA ASP A 247 -2.96 -4.10 7.31
C ASP A 247 -3.46 -3.96 8.77
N GLY A 248 -2.85 -3.02 9.51
CA GLY A 248 -3.16 -2.75 10.90
C GLY A 248 -2.45 -3.66 11.91
N THR A 249 -1.63 -4.64 11.50
CA THR A 249 -0.87 -5.45 12.46
C THR A 249 0.33 -4.73 13.04
N ALA A 250 0.87 -5.27 14.13
CA ALA A 250 2.04 -4.71 14.80
C ALA A 250 3.28 -4.64 13.89
N ASP A 251 3.48 -5.59 12.98
CA ASP A 251 4.56 -5.56 11.99
C ASP A 251 4.17 -4.82 10.70
N GLY A 252 2.89 -4.50 10.51
CA GLY A 252 2.32 -3.86 9.33
C GLY A 252 2.11 -4.81 8.15
N PHE A 253 2.27 -6.11 8.37
CA PHE A 253 2.07 -7.13 7.36
C PHE A 253 1.80 -8.50 7.98
N THR A 254 0.53 -8.82 8.26
CA THR A 254 0.09 -10.16 8.68
C THR A 254 0.54 -11.19 7.67
N ARG A 255 1.22 -12.21 8.19
CA ARG A 255 1.59 -13.40 7.43
C ARG A 255 0.89 -14.59 8.05
N ALA A 256 0.45 -15.52 7.21
CA ALA A 256 0.06 -16.83 7.71
C ALA A 256 1.31 -17.47 8.32
N GLU A 257 1.24 -17.78 9.62
CA GLU A 257 2.25 -18.60 10.26
C GLU A 257 1.97 -20.05 9.89
N TYR A 258 3.01 -20.82 9.54
CA TYR A 258 2.90 -22.25 9.23
C TYR A 258 3.78 -23.06 10.20
N ASP A 259 3.33 -24.25 10.59
CA ASP A 259 4.16 -25.19 11.32
C ASP A 259 5.21 -25.86 10.41
N ASP A 260 6.10 -26.64 11.02
CA ASP A 260 7.15 -27.40 10.31
C ASP A 260 6.58 -28.43 9.31
N ALA A 261 5.26 -28.69 9.34
CA ALA A 261 4.55 -29.56 8.40
C ALA A 261 3.80 -28.78 7.31
N GLY A 262 3.97 -27.45 7.23
CA GLY A 262 3.34 -26.59 6.25
C GLY A 262 1.84 -26.37 6.49
N GLN A 263 1.34 -26.60 7.70
CA GLN A 263 -0.04 -26.31 8.08
C GLN A 263 -0.16 -24.92 8.71
N PRO A 264 -1.18 -24.11 8.36
CA PRO A 264 -1.34 -22.78 8.94
C PRO A 264 -1.65 -22.89 10.45
N ILE A 265 -0.83 -22.28 11.30
CA ILE A 265 -1.02 -22.26 12.76
C ILE A 265 -1.89 -21.09 13.22
N SER A 266 -2.14 -20.11 12.35
CA SER A 266 -3.07 -19.01 12.59
C SER A 266 -3.95 -18.74 11.36
N SER A 267 -5.21 -18.43 11.59
CA SER A 267 -6.12 -17.97 10.53
C SER A 267 -5.87 -16.49 10.30
N VAL A 268 -5.23 -16.12 9.19
CA VAL A 268 -5.21 -14.73 8.74
C VAL A 268 -6.65 -14.32 8.43
N PRO A 269 -7.22 -13.29 9.07
CA PRO A 269 -8.58 -12.87 8.77
C PRO A 269 -8.68 -12.50 7.29
N THR A 270 -9.68 -13.05 6.58
CA THR A 270 -9.89 -12.82 5.13
C THR A 270 -10.25 -11.36 4.80
N ASN A 271 -10.46 -10.53 5.83
CA ASN A 271 -10.68 -9.10 5.80
C ASN A 271 -9.43 -8.27 6.17
N ALA A 272 -8.27 -8.89 6.40
CA ALA A 272 -6.98 -8.20 6.60
C ALA A 272 -6.45 -7.54 5.31
N TYR A 273 -7.02 -7.81 4.14
CA TYR A 273 -6.78 -7.05 2.90
C TYR A 273 -7.36 -5.60 2.94
N GLY A 274 -7.74 -5.15 4.14
CA GLY A 274 -8.65 -4.05 4.43
C GLY A 274 -8.08 -2.65 4.31
N GLY A 275 -7.03 -2.42 3.51
CA GLY A 275 -6.42 -1.09 3.41
C GLY A 275 -5.73 -0.62 4.69
N GLY A 276 -4.91 0.41 4.56
CA GLY A 276 -4.18 0.97 5.68
C GLY A 276 -5.07 1.48 6.80
N ASP A 277 -4.50 1.58 8.00
CA ASP A 277 -5.24 1.89 9.22
C ASP A 277 -5.59 3.39 9.38
N GLY A 278 -5.24 4.19 8.36
CA GLY A 278 -5.46 5.62 8.31
C GLY A 278 -4.34 6.44 8.95
N LYS A 279 -3.26 5.80 9.40
CA LYS A 279 -2.05 6.45 9.91
C LYS A 279 -0.85 5.96 9.14
N VAL A 280 -0.09 6.90 8.58
CA VAL A 280 1.18 6.55 7.92
C VAL A 280 2.29 6.53 8.96
N ASP A 281 2.70 5.34 9.40
CA ASP A 281 3.72 5.16 10.43
C ASP A 281 4.79 4.10 10.10
N MET A 282 5.47 3.57 11.13
CA MET A 282 6.54 2.60 10.93
C MET A 282 6.03 1.26 10.39
N ARG A 283 4.75 0.92 10.56
CA ARG A 283 4.13 -0.27 9.96
C ARG A 283 4.09 -0.16 8.44
N ASP A 284 3.64 0.98 7.93
CA ASP A 284 3.67 1.28 6.49
C ASP A 284 5.09 1.34 5.96
N PHE A 285 6.01 1.93 6.72
CA PHE A 285 7.41 2.00 6.33
C PHE A 285 8.01 0.61 6.21
N ARG A 286 7.77 -0.30 7.17
CA ARG A 286 8.23 -1.69 7.09
C ARG A 286 7.65 -2.39 5.85
N ARG A 287 6.37 -2.18 5.56
CA ARG A 287 5.71 -2.72 4.35
C ARG A 287 6.36 -2.20 3.06
N LEU A 288 6.60 -0.89 2.98
CA LEU A 288 7.30 -0.25 1.86
C LEU A 288 8.72 -0.80 1.70
N ARG A 289 9.50 -0.80 2.79
CA ARG A 289 10.88 -1.29 2.85
C ARG A 289 10.97 -2.72 2.33
N ASP A 290 10.15 -3.62 2.86
CA ASP A 290 10.17 -5.03 2.49
C ASP A 290 9.80 -5.24 1.02
N SER A 291 8.81 -4.49 0.50
CA SER A 291 8.47 -4.53 -0.92
C SER A 291 9.64 -4.07 -1.82
N MET A 292 10.37 -3.03 -1.42
CA MET A 292 11.54 -2.54 -2.17
C MET A 292 12.69 -3.54 -2.17
N LEU A 293 12.95 -4.19 -1.03
CA LEU A 293 13.99 -5.22 -0.92
C LEU A 293 13.65 -6.48 -1.74
N LEU A 294 12.36 -6.81 -1.91
CA LEU A 294 11.91 -7.92 -2.76
C LEU A 294 12.08 -7.64 -4.27
N GLU A 295 11.74 -6.43 -4.73
CA GLU A 295 11.85 -6.06 -6.15
C GLU A 295 13.28 -5.85 -6.65
N GLY A 296 14.19 -5.41 -5.77
CA GLY A 296 15.54 -4.99 -6.13
C GLY A 296 16.44 -6.08 -6.75
N GLY A 297 16.00 -7.36 -6.73
CA GLY A 297 16.75 -8.49 -7.30
C GLY A 297 18.15 -8.69 -6.72
N THR A 298 18.49 -7.96 -5.66
CA THR A 298 19.75 -8.05 -4.97
C THR A 298 19.77 -9.36 -4.21
N ASP A 299 20.71 -10.23 -4.55
CA ASP A 299 21.07 -11.45 -3.83
C ASP A 299 21.74 -11.11 -2.47
N ILE A 300 21.22 -10.10 -1.76
CA ILE A 300 21.63 -9.70 -0.42
C ILE A 300 20.98 -10.64 0.60
N PHE A 301 21.30 -11.93 0.44
CA PHE A 301 21.28 -12.99 1.43
C PHE A 301 19.93 -13.24 2.10
N ALA A 302 19.18 -14.18 1.50
CA ALA A 302 18.17 -15.03 2.13
C ALA A 302 17.57 -14.43 3.41
N TYR A 303 16.43 -13.76 3.27
CA TYR A 303 15.46 -13.65 4.36
C TYR A 303 15.47 -14.98 5.11
N ASP A 304 15.98 -15.01 6.36
CA ASP A 304 16.29 -16.27 7.02
C ASP A 304 14.99 -17.08 7.18
N GLY A 305 14.93 -18.18 6.43
CA GLY A 305 13.75 -18.97 6.14
C GLY A 305 13.97 -19.71 4.82
N ILE A 306 14.52 -20.92 4.89
CA ILE A 306 14.92 -21.67 3.69
C ILE A 306 13.68 -22.06 2.88
N GLY A 307 13.60 -21.59 1.63
CA GLY A 307 12.78 -22.21 0.58
C GLY A 307 11.81 -21.28 -0.15
N ALA A 308 11.17 -21.86 -1.17
CA ALA A 308 10.03 -21.34 -1.93
C ALA A 308 8.77 -21.08 -1.09
N SER A 309 8.86 -21.21 0.23
CA SER A 309 7.75 -21.33 1.17
C SER A 309 7.80 -20.28 2.29
N PHE A 310 8.69 -19.29 2.22
CA PHE A 310 8.74 -18.25 3.24
C PHE A 310 7.71 -17.15 3.00
N ALA A 311 6.94 -16.82 4.03
CA ALA A 311 5.75 -15.96 3.94
C ALA A 311 6.01 -14.50 3.49
N LYS A 312 7.25 -13.99 3.56
CA LYS A 312 7.59 -12.70 2.93
C LYS A 312 7.64 -12.76 1.40
N ARG A 313 7.77 -13.94 0.81
CA ARG A 313 7.86 -14.14 -0.65
C ARG A 313 6.52 -14.53 -1.29
N ASP A 314 5.64 -15.15 -0.50
CA ASP A 314 4.27 -15.51 -0.88
C ASP A 314 3.32 -14.32 -0.63
N LEU A 315 3.37 -13.33 -1.51
CA LEU A 315 2.57 -12.11 -1.45
C LEU A 315 1.12 -12.33 -1.86
N ASN A 316 0.82 -13.42 -2.59
CA ASN A 316 -0.55 -13.75 -3.03
C ASN A 316 -1.26 -14.79 -2.12
N LEU A 317 -0.56 -15.28 -1.09
CA LEU A 317 -1.03 -16.25 -0.09
C LEU A 317 -1.47 -17.60 -0.70
N ASP A 318 -0.84 -18.02 -1.80
CA ASP A 318 -1.13 -19.30 -2.45
C ASP A 318 -0.29 -20.47 -1.91
N GLY A 319 0.63 -20.18 -0.99
CA GLY A 319 1.51 -21.15 -0.35
C GLY A 319 2.72 -21.56 -1.19
N SER A 320 3.01 -20.87 -2.31
CA SER A 320 4.05 -21.29 -3.26
C SER A 320 4.77 -20.15 -4.01
N PHE A 321 6.01 -19.85 -3.61
CA PHE A 321 6.90 -18.94 -4.35
C PHE A 321 8.03 -19.69 -5.07
N ALA A 322 7.96 -19.87 -6.39
CA ALA A 322 9.09 -20.44 -7.16
C ALA A 322 10.11 -19.35 -7.57
N SER A 323 11.40 -19.68 -7.61
CA SER A 323 12.43 -18.77 -8.14
C SER A 323 12.10 -18.41 -9.60
N GLY A 324 11.95 -17.11 -9.88
CA GLY A 324 11.60 -16.59 -11.21
C GLY A 324 10.11 -16.28 -11.41
N GLN A 325 9.25 -16.55 -10.42
CA GLN A 325 7.91 -15.95 -10.35
C GLN A 325 8.05 -14.54 -9.76
N SER A 326 7.55 -13.53 -10.45
CA SER A 326 7.31 -12.21 -9.87
C SER A 326 5.93 -12.25 -9.24
N GLU A 327 5.86 -12.53 -7.94
CA GLU A 327 4.62 -12.30 -7.21
C GLU A 327 4.44 -10.79 -7.10
N HIS A 328 3.58 -10.28 -7.98
CA HIS A 328 3.25 -8.88 -8.10
C HIS A 328 1.93 -8.63 -7.38
N ALA A 329 1.93 -7.81 -6.31
CA ALA A 329 0.89 -6.80 -6.02
C ALA A 329 0.86 -6.36 -4.53
N GLY A 330 1.62 -5.32 -4.19
CA GLY A 330 1.26 -4.39 -3.10
C GLY A 330 0.61 -3.11 -3.66
N ARG A 331 -0.06 -2.30 -2.82
CA ARG A 331 -0.43 -0.90 -3.18
C ARG A 331 0.78 -0.11 -3.72
N TYR A 332 1.96 -0.45 -3.24
CA TYR A 332 3.24 0.02 -3.74
C TYR A 332 3.42 -0.20 -5.28
N GLU A 333 2.97 -1.32 -5.85
CA GLU A 333 3.05 -1.55 -7.30
C GLU A 333 2.04 -0.72 -8.10
N MET A 334 0.92 -0.31 -7.49
CA MET A 334 0.00 0.68 -8.09
C MET A 334 0.68 2.05 -8.30
N ALA A 335 1.79 2.32 -7.61
CA ALA A 335 2.60 3.51 -7.85
C ALA A 335 3.51 3.42 -9.09
N ARG A 336 3.65 2.23 -9.71
CA ARG A 336 4.40 1.89 -10.95
C ARG A 336 5.83 2.45 -11.14
N LYS A 337 6.61 1.66 -11.89
CA LYS A 337 8.01 1.85 -12.33
C LYS A 337 8.35 3.18 -13.02
N ASP A 338 7.36 3.96 -13.43
CA ASP A 338 7.47 5.16 -14.24
C ASP A 338 7.27 6.46 -13.44
N ALA A 339 6.60 6.43 -12.28
CA ALA A 339 6.64 7.54 -11.31
C ALA A 339 7.93 7.51 -10.46
N TRP A 340 8.58 6.35 -10.43
CA TRP A 340 9.78 6.07 -9.66
C TRP A 340 10.83 5.54 -10.64
N ASN A 341 11.72 6.39 -11.18
CA ASN A 341 12.82 5.90 -12.01
C ASN A 341 13.79 5.05 -11.15
N TRP A 342 13.67 3.73 -11.25
CA TRP A 342 14.38 2.71 -10.46
C TRP A 342 15.81 2.46 -10.93
N ASN A 343 16.57 3.51 -11.20
CA ASN A 343 18.01 3.40 -10.99
C ASN A 343 18.30 3.42 -9.47
N VAL A 344 17.70 2.48 -8.72
CA VAL A 344 18.30 1.93 -7.50
C VAL A 344 19.44 1.04 -7.95
N LEU A 345 20.39 1.65 -8.65
CA LEU A 345 21.71 1.10 -8.77
C LEU A 345 22.35 1.43 -7.43
N TYR A 346 22.57 0.38 -6.63
CA TYR A 346 23.65 0.30 -5.65
C TYR A 346 25.00 0.55 -6.38
N TYR A 347 25.19 1.74 -6.96
CA TYR A 347 26.46 2.19 -7.51
C TYR A 347 26.96 3.32 -6.63
N ALA A 348 28.02 3.02 -5.87
CA ALA A 348 28.78 3.98 -5.08
C ALA A 348 28.07 4.64 -3.86
N GLY A 349 27.16 3.93 -3.18
CA GLY A 349 26.76 4.27 -1.81
C GLY A 349 25.97 5.57 -1.65
N LYS A 350 25.11 5.92 -2.61
CA LYS A 350 24.20 7.08 -2.52
C LYS A 350 22.78 6.69 -2.91
N VAL A 351 21.87 6.71 -1.94
CA VAL A 351 20.42 6.52 -2.11
C VAL A 351 19.82 7.78 -2.76
N VAL A 352 18.98 7.61 -3.78
CA VAL A 352 18.30 8.74 -4.46
C VAL A 352 17.09 9.19 -3.61
N VAL A 353 17.17 10.43 -3.13
CA VAL A 353 16.32 11.05 -2.10
C VAL A 353 14.89 11.34 -2.55
N SER A 354 14.66 11.64 -3.83
CA SER A 354 13.38 12.19 -4.32
C SER A 354 12.19 11.22 -4.27
N GLN A 355 12.45 9.95 -4.06
CA GLN A 355 11.46 8.88 -4.11
C GLN A 355 10.78 8.66 -2.76
N LEU A 356 11.50 8.65 -1.64
CA LEU A 356 10.84 8.56 -0.32
C LEU A 356 10.13 9.85 0.11
N GLU A 357 10.38 10.99 -0.55
CA GLU A 357 9.80 12.29 -0.19
C GLU A 357 8.26 12.29 -0.09
N PRO A 358 7.47 11.70 -1.01
CA PRO A 358 6.02 11.67 -0.89
C PRO A 358 5.53 10.84 0.30
N PHE A 359 6.20 9.74 0.63
CA PHE A 359 5.91 8.93 1.81
C PHE A 359 6.29 9.69 3.09
N ALA A 360 7.51 10.23 3.14
CA ALA A 360 8.01 11.02 4.26
C ALA A 360 7.14 12.26 4.54
N ALA A 361 6.51 12.84 3.51
CA ALA A 361 5.55 13.93 3.66
C ALA A 361 4.20 13.50 4.26
N ALA A 362 3.84 12.22 4.13
CA ALA A 362 2.63 11.66 4.73
C ALA A 362 2.87 11.06 6.13
N TYR A 363 4.11 10.67 6.43
CA TYR A 363 4.53 10.00 7.66
C TYR A 363 4.27 10.84 8.93
N GLU A 364 3.61 10.21 9.89
CA GLU A 364 3.10 10.85 11.12
C GLU A 364 3.97 10.56 12.35
N GLY A 365 4.95 9.66 12.21
CA GLY A 365 5.76 9.16 13.33
C GLY A 365 5.19 7.88 13.93
N ASP A 366 6.06 7.13 14.59
CA ASP A 366 5.65 5.99 15.41
C ASP A 366 5.65 6.35 16.90
N SER A 367 4.64 5.83 17.59
CA SER A 367 4.39 6.12 19.01
C SER A 367 5.39 5.43 19.94
N VAL A 368 5.94 4.29 19.52
CA VAL A 368 6.90 3.51 20.29
C VAL A 368 8.33 3.96 19.97
N GLN A 369 8.67 4.05 18.69
CA GLN A 369 9.96 4.49 18.18
C GLN A 369 9.77 5.78 17.37
N PRO A 370 9.97 6.97 17.98
CA PRO A 370 9.70 8.26 17.34
C PRO A 370 10.78 8.63 16.31
N TRP A 371 10.98 7.77 15.32
CA TRP A 371 11.83 8.04 14.17
C TRP A 371 11.30 9.26 13.44
N PRO A 372 12.12 10.29 13.17
CA PRO A 372 11.67 11.42 12.36
C PRO A 372 11.60 10.99 10.89
N ALA A 373 10.71 11.63 10.11
CA ALA A 373 10.59 11.38 8.67
C ALA A 373 11.94 11.49 7.92
N THR A 374 12.84 12.38 8.39
CA THR A 374 14.19 12.56 7.84
C THR A 374 15.13 11.37 8.03
N SER A 375 14.74 10.38 8.85
CA SER A 375 15.53 9.18 9.12
C SER A 375 15.08 7.96 8.31
N LEU A 376 13.90 7.99 7.69
CA LEU A 376 13.31 6.82 7.00
C LEU A 376 14.23 6.24 5.92
N TRP A 377 14.90 7.08 5.14
CA TRP A 377 15.83 6.63 4.11
C TRP A 377 17.04 5.86 4.67
N ARG A 378 17.43 6.11 5.92
CA ARG A 378 18.52 5.38 6.61
C ARG A 378 18.03 4.05 7.18
N LEU A 379 16.72 3.88 7.28
CA LEU A 379 16.08 2.66 7.76
C LEU A 379 15.71 1.73 6.59
N LEU A 380 16.07 2.03 5.34
CA LEU A 380 15.79 1.15 4.21
C LEU A 380 16.48 -0.21 4.34
N ASP A 381 17.67 -0.25 4.94
CA ASP A 381 18.37 -1.50 5.25
C ASP A 381 18.13 -1.95 6.70
N SER A 382 17.08 -1.46 7.37
CA SER A 382 16.78 -1.85 8.76
C SER A 382 16.29 -3.29 8.88
N ALA A 383 16.33 -3.81 10.11
CA ALA A 383 15.77 -5.09 10.52
C ALA A 383 14.76 -4.86 11.65
N ASP A 384 13.88 -5.82 11.90
CA ASP A 384 12.86 -5.71 12.94
C ASP A 384 13.13 -6.70 14.09
N LEU A 385 13.00 -6.21 15.32
CA LEU A 385 13.02 -7.03 16.53
C LEU A 385 11.61 -7.15 17.10
N ILE A 386 11.11 -8.37 17.23
CA ILE A 386 9.83 -8.67 17.88
C ILE A 386 10.12 -8.95 19.35
N VAL A 387 10.00 -7.92 20.19
CA VAL A 387 10.33 -8.01 21.62
C VAL A 387 9.12 -8.48 22.42
N ARG A 388 9.29 -9.57 23.16
CA ARG A 388 8.24 -10.23 23.96
C ARG A 388 8.55 -10.11 25.46
N PRO A 389 8.03 -9.08 26.16
CA PRO A 389 8.29 -8.86 27.58
C PRO A 389 7.33 -9.62 28.52
N ALA A 390 6.31 -10.30 28.00
CA ALA A 390 5.25 -10.91 28.81
C ALA A 390 5.76 -11.76 29.99
N LYS A 391 6.85 -12.52 29.79
CA LYS A 391 7.46 -13.33 30.87
C LYS A 391 8.09 -12.48 31.97
N VAL A 392 8.83 -11.42 31.65
CA VAL A 392 9.42 -10.55 32.67
C VAL A 392 8.34 -9.73 33.40
N LEU A 393 7.33 -9.23 32.68
CA LEU A 393 6.21 -8.50 33.29
C LEU A 393 5.47 -9.37 34.32
N ALA A 394 5.18 -10.62 33.95
CA ALA A 394 4.53 -11.59 34.83
C ALA A 394 5.43 -12.01 36.01
N ASN A 395 6.68 -12.38 35.74
CA ASN A 395 7.61 -12.86 36.77
C ASN A 395 7.93 -11.80 37.82
N ARG A 396 7.96 -10.53 37.43
CA ARG A 396 8.26 -9.40 38.32
C ARG A 396 7.02 -8.69 38.84
N ASN A 397 5.83 -9.02 38.33
CA ASN A 397 4.57 -8.32 38.61
C ASN A 397 4.68 -6.80 38.40
N VAL A 398 5.19 -6.40 37.23
CA VAL A 398 5.37 -4.98 36.83
C VAL A 398 4.56 -4.67 35.59
N ALA A 399 4.11 -3.42 35.46
CA ALA A 399 3.26 -2.99 34.34
C ALA A 399 4.05 -2.76 33.02
N SER A 400 5.33 -2.40 33.11
CA SER A 400 6.18 -2.23 31.93
C SER A 400 7.64 -2.54 32.24
N VAL A 401 8.42 -2.72 31.17
CA VAL A 401 9.87 -2.88 31.21
C VAL A 401 10.54 -1.84 30.31
N SER A 402 11.60 -1.20 30.79
CA SER A 402 12.43 -0.31 29.98
C SER A 402 13.41 -1.13 29.15
N VAL A 403 13.47 -0.89 27.85
CA VAL A 403 14.31 -1.62 26.89
C VAL A 403 15.29 -0.67 26.19
N THR A 404 16.53 -1.13 26.06
CA THR A 404 17.58 -0.46 25.28
C THR A 404 18.21 -1.45 24.30
N ILE A 405 18.25 -1.09 23.02
CA ILE A 405 18.89 -1.85 21.95
C ILE A 405 20.27 -1.26 21.69
N GLU A 406 21.29 -2.08 21.92
CA GLU A 406 22.70 -1.77 21.69
C GLU A 406 23.25 -2.61 20.52
N GLY A 407 24.32 -2.13 19.89
CA GLY A 407 25.04 -2.88 18.87
C GLY A 407 26.06 -2.00 18.16
N ASP A 408 27.03 -2.63 17.54
CA ASP A 408 28.08 -1.96 16.80
C ASP A 408 27.51 -1.43 15.47
N ALA A 409 27.76 -0.16 15.17
CA ALA A 409 27.35 0.41 13.90
C ALA A 409 28.11 -0.28 12.76
N LEU A 410 27.38 -0.84 11.80
CA LEU A 410 27.93 -1.27 10.52
C LEU A 410 27.80 -0.07 9.57
N SER A 411 28.91 0.39 9.00
CA SER A 411 29.04 1.64 8.21
C SER A 411 28.03 1.79 7.04
N PRO A 412 27.60 3.01 6.63
CA PRO A 412 26.98 4.13 7.38
C PRO A 412 25.47 4.35 7.03
N PRO A 413 24.66 5.16 7.79
CA PRO A 413 25.11 6.27 8.64
C PRO A 413 24.74 6.27 10.14
N VAL A 414 25.79 6.65 10.87
CA VAL A 414 26.08 6.81 12.31
C VAL A 414 25.10 7.64 13.16
N ASP A 415 24.14 8.41 12.61
CA ASP A 415 23.32 9.33 13.44
C ASP A 415 21.99 8.75 13.95
N LEU A 416 21.68 7.49 13.65
CA LEU A 416 20.59 6.79 14.33
C LEU A 416 21.17 6.13 15.57
N GLY A 417 21.26 6.90 16.66
CA GLY A 417 21.77 6.44 17.95
C GLY A 417 21.10 5.15 18.45
N PRO A 418 21.67 4.48 19.46
CA PRO A 418 21.03 3.33 20.07
C PRO A 418 19.60 3.68 20.51
N ILE A 419 18.69 2.73 20.35
CA ILE A 419 17.29 2.91 20.77
C ILE A 419 17.29 2.69 22.27
N THR A 420 17.04 3.73 23.05
CA THR A 420 17.21 3.67 24.51
C THR A 420 15.90 3.97 25.23
N ASN A 421 15.74 3.37 26.41
CA ASN A 421 14.67 3.64 27.36
C ASN A 421 13.24 3.52 26.81
N LEU A 422 12.98 2.55 25.94
CA LEU A 422 11.62 2.26 25.47
C LEU A 422 10.83 1.53 26.55
N SER A 423 9.71 2.09 26.98
CA SER A 423 8.80 1.41 27.92
C SER A 423 7.88 0.48 27.15
N LEU A 424 8.00 -0.83 27.38
CA LEU A 424 7.17 -1.86 26.76
C LEU A 424 6.26 -2.53 27.80
N ASP A 425 4.97 -2.65 27.50
CA ASP A 425 3.95 -3.31 28.32
C ASP A 425 3.37 -4.58 27.65
N GLY A 426 3.81 -4.88 26.42
CA GLY A 426 3.35 -6.01 25.61
C GLY A 426 4.34 -6.36 24.49
N GLU A 427 3.94 -7.29 23.63
CA GLU A 427 4.73 -7.60 22.42
C GLU A 427 4.82 -6.36 21.54
N THR A 428 6.02 -6.06 21.04
CA THR A 428 6.26 -4.84 20.27
C THR A 428 7.27 -5.09 19.16
N VAL A 429 6.97 -4.61 17.96
CA VAL A 429 7.86 -4.68 16.80
C VAL A 429 8.71 -3.42 16.75
N LEU A 430 10.02 -3.58 16.83
CA LEU A 430 11.00 -2.51 16.92
C LEU A 430 11.88 -2.50 15.67
N THR A 431 11.75 -1.47 14.83
CA THR A 431 12.60 -1.28 13.66
C THR A 431 13.97 -0.72 14.07
N THR A 432 15.00 -1.48 13.71
CA THR A 432 16.37 -1.28 14.18
C THR A 432 17.30 -1.16 12.99
N PRO A 433 18.13 -0.11 12.90
CA PRO A 433 19.18 -0.05 11.88
C PRO A 433 20.08 -1.30 11.93
N VAL A 434 20.56 -1.78 10.79
CA VAL A 434 21.47 -2.92 10.76
C VAL A 434 22.72 -2.64 11.58
N ARG A 435 22.98 -3.54 12.53
CA ARG A 435 24.04 -3.44 13.53
C ARG A 435 24.67 -4.82 13.76
N GLY A 436 25.95 -4.81 14.09
CA GLY A 436 26.68 -5.99 14.55
C GLY A 436 26.49 -6.19 16.05
N ASN A 437 26.66 -7.42 16.53
CA ASN A 437 26.68 -7.76 17.96
C ASN A 437 25.51 -7.17 18.76
N VAL A 438 24.30 -7.19 18.19
CA VAL A 438 23.12 -6.56 18.80
C VAL A 438 22.77 -7.23 20.12
N LYS A 439 22.40 -6.42 21.11
CA LYS A 439 21.98 -6.82 22.45
C LYS A 439 20.75 -6.03 22.87
N VAL A 440 19.81 -6.69 23.52
CA VAL A 440 18.64 -6.04 24.13
C VAL A 440 18.85 -6.03 25.64
N ARG A 441 19.12 -4.85 26.19
CA ARG A 441 19.11 -4.62 27.63
C ARG A 441 17.70 -4.29 28.07
N TRP A 442 17.35 -4.76 29.26
CA TRP A 442 16.07 -4.45 29.86
C TRP A 442 16.22 -4.12 31.34
N THR A 443 15.33 -3.28 31.87
CA THR A 443 15.30 -2.88 33.27
C THR A 443 13.85 -2.70 33.72
N THR A 444 13.47 -3.30 34.84
CA THR A 444 12.14 -3.17 35.43
C THR A 444 12.11 -2.06 36.49
N PRO A 445 10.93 -1.50 36.81
CA PRO A 445 10.79 -0.44 37.82
C PRO A 445 11.31 -0.81 39.22
N ASP A 446 11.32 -2.10 39.55
CA ASP A 446 11.85 -2.65 40.82
C ASP A 446 13.37 -2.88 40.79
N GLY A 447 14.09 -2.31 39.82
CA GLY A 447 15.56 -2.29 39.74
C GLY A 447 16.23 -3.55 39.19
N HIS A 448 15.45 -4.54 38.72
CA HIS A 448 16.02 -5.74 38.10
C HIS A 448 16.35 -5.45 36.64
N SER A 449 17.41 -6.08 36.13
CA SER A 449 17.85 -5.87 34.75
C SER A 449 18.48 -7.13 34.17
N GLY A 450 18.57 -7.17 32.85
CA GLY A 450 19.22 -8.26 32.13
C GLY A 450 19.60 -7.87 30.71
N VAL A 451 20.27 -8.79 30.02
CA VAL A 451 20.75 -8.60 28.64
C VAL A 451 20.44 -9.85 27.83
N VAL A 452 19.77 -9.69 26.69
CA VAL A 452 19.54 -10.76 25.71
C VAL A 452 20.47 -10.52 24.52
N PRO A 453 21.47 -11.38 24.27
CA PRO A 453 22.28 -11.30 23.07
C PRO A 453 21.44 -11.68 21.85
N VAL A 454 21.52 -10.89 20.79
CA VAL A 454 20.75 -11.11 19.57
C VAL A 454 21.66 -11.43 18.38
N GLY A 455 22.85 -10.83 18.31
CA GLY A 455 23.83 -11.07 17.25
C GLY A 455 23.70 -10.09 16.07
N ASN A 456 24.34 -10.39 14.95
CA ASN A 456 24.34 -9.49 13.78
C ASN A 456 22.96 -9.46 13.13
N LEU A 457 22.45 -8.27 12.81
CA LEU A 457 21.21 -8.09 12.04
C LEU A 457 21.52 -7.99 10.54
N ARG A 458 20.61 -8.52 9.72
CA ARG A 458 20.62 -8.38 8.25
C ARG A 458 19.47 -7.48 7.77
N PRO A 459 19.59 -6.81 6.62
CA PRO A 459 18.49 -6.02 6.05
C PRO A 459 17.20 -6.84 5.89
N GLY A 460 16.08 -6.31 6.36
CA GLY A 460 14.76 -6.95 6.24
C GLY A 460 14.55 -8.21 7.11
N GLU A 461 15.49 -8.54 8.01
CA GLU A 461 15.37 -9.65 8.96
C GLU A 461 14.35 -9.33 10.06
N ASP A 462 13.49 -10.31 10.41
CA ASP A 462 12.61 -10.23 11.58
C ASP A 462 13.11 -11.21 12.64
N ARG A 463 13.41 -10.73 13.84
CA ARG A 463 13.99 -11.56 14.92
C ARG A 463 13.24 -11.45 16.23
N VAL A 464 12.81 -12.59 16.75
CA VAL A 464 12.08 -12.67 18.03
C VAL A 464 13.05 -12.59 19.21
N VAL A 465 12.76 -11.70 20.16
CA VAL A 465 13.53 -11.52 21.40
C VAL A 465 12.60 -11.71 22.60
N VAL A 466 12.73 -12.85 23.29
CA VAL A 466 11.96 -13.12 24.51
C VAL A 466 12.73 -12.63 25.73
N ILE A 467 12.13 -11.72 26.49
CA ILE A 467 12.71 -11.20 27.73
C ILE A 467 12.17 -12.01 28.91
N VAL A 468 13.09 -12.61 29.67
CA VAL A 468 12.77 -13.38 30.88
C VAL A 468 13.49 -12.74 32.06
N GLY A 469 12.75 -12.33 33.08
CA GLY A 469 13.29 -11.95 34.38
C GLY A 469 13.14 -13.08 35.39
N GLU A 470 14.05 -13.18 36.36
CA GLU A 470 13.88 -14.12 37.48
C GLU A 470 12.56 -13.83 38.21
N PRO A 471 11.83 -14.85 38.69
CA PRO A 471 10.63 -14.66 39.51
C PRO A 471 10.92 -13.71 40.68
N ALA A 472 9.95 -12.87 41.05
CA ALA A 472 10.02 -12.12 42.30
C ALA A 472 10.28 -13.11 43.45
N GLY A 473 11.45 -13.00 44.08
CA GLY A 473 11.79 -13.83 45.23
C GLY A 473 10.75 -13.63 46.35
N PRO A 474 10.62 -14.60 47.28
CA PRO A 474 9.76 -14.43 48.44
C PRO A 474 10.14 -13.13 49.18
N PRO A 475 9.18 -12.42 49.77
CA PRO A 475 9.48 -11.22 50.54
C PRO A 475 10.58 -11.53 51.57
N PRO A 476 11.55 -10.62 51.79
CA PRO A 476 12.61 -10.85 52.75
C PRO A 476 11.99 -11.23 54.11
N PRO A 477 12.51 -12.26 54.79
CA PRO A 477 12.00 -12.63 56.09
C PRO A 477 12.05 -11.40 57.01
N PRO A 478 11.04 -11.22 57.88
CA PRO A 478 11.02 -10.11 58.81
C PRO A 478 12.34 -10.08 59.60
N PRO A 479 12.88 -8.89 59.91
CA PRO A 479 14.13 -8.78 60.65
C PRO A 479 14.02 -9.60 61.94
N PRO A 480 15.06 -10.37 62.30
CA PRO A 480 15.02 -11.17 63.52
C PRO A 480 14.78 -10.25 64.71
N PRO A 481 13.95 -10.66 65.69
CA PRO A 481 13.76 -9.90 66.91
C PRO A 481 15.12 -9.67 67.60
N PRO A 482 15.31 -8.53 68.28
CA PRO A 482 16.56 -8.23 68.96
C PRO A 482 16.93 -9.35 69.94
N PRO A 483 18.23 -9.72 70.03
CA PRO A 483 18.66 -10.80 70.89
C PRO A 483 18.37 -10.47 72.36
N PRO A 484 17.87 -11.43 73.16
CA PRO A 484 17.78 -11.25 74.61
C PRO A 484 19.20 -11.12 75.20
N PRO A 485 19.34 -10.35 76.30
CA PRO A 485 20.64 -10.14 76.94
C PRO A 485 21.25 -11.47 77.38
N GLY A 486 22.53 -11.63 77.05
CA GLY A 486 23.23 -12.91 77.07
C GLY A 486 23.46 -13.49 78.46
N ASP A 487 23.27 -14.80 78.55
CA ASP A 487 23.91 -15.67 79.54
C ASP A 487 25.24 -16.21 78.95
N PRO A 488 26.25 -16.47 79.79
CA PRO A 488 27.59 -16.86 79.35
C PRO A 488 27.62 -18.25 78.69
N PRO A 489 28.61 -18.54 77.84
CA PRO A 489 28.64 -19.79 77.06
C PRO A 489 28.87 -21.00 77.97
N LEU A 490 28.00 -22.00 77.84
CA LEU A 490 28.23 -23.35 78.33
C LEU A 490 29.15 -24.08 77.33
N GLU A 491 30.34 -24.42 77.79
CA GLU A 491 31.28 -25.29 77.08
C GLU A 491 30.71 -26.72 77.01
N CYS A 492 30.42 -27.20 75.80
CA CYS A 492 30.14 -28.61 75.56
C CYS A 492 31.45 -29.40 75.51
N SER A 493 32.08 -29.62 76.66
CA SER A 493 33.05 -30.68 76.84
C SER A 493 32.53 -31.63 77.90
N GLU A 494 31.83 -32.70 77.50
CA GLU A 494 31.90 -34.00 78.18
C GLU A 494 31.07 -35.07 77.46
N ALA A 495 31.60 -36.28 77.48
CA ALA A 495 31.20 -37.43 76.69
C ALA A 495 29.84 -38.02 77.11
N CYS A 496 28.98 -38.34 76.13
CA CYS A 496 27.79 -39.16 76.36
C CYS A 496 28.20 -40.61 76.67
N SER A 497 27.98 -41.07 77.91
CA SER A 497 28.04 -42.49 78.29
C SER A 497 26.65 -43.16 78.18
N PRO A 498 26.56 -44.46 77.85
CA PRO A 498 25.33 -45.11 77.41
C PRO A 498 24.42 -45.58 78.57
N LYS A 499 23.87 -44.65 79.36
CA LYS A 499 22.97 -45.02 80.47
C LYS A 499 21.76 -44.13 80.75
N ALA A 500 21.28 -43.37 79.76
CA ALA A 500 20.05 -42.59 79.90
C ALA A 500 19.14 -42.68 78.66
N TYR A 501 18.62 -43.87 78.37
CA TYR A 501 17.46 -44.06 77.50
C TYR A 501 16.60 -45.22 78.00
N ALA A 502 15.95 -45.00 79.14
CA ALA A 502 14.91 -45.88 79.66
C ALA A 502 13.78 -45.05 80.29
N ALA A 503 13.24 -44.11 79.51
CA ALA A 503 11.90 -43.56 79.70
C ALA A 503 11.57 -42.69 78.48
N VAL A 504 10.32 -42.76 78.03
CA VAL A 504 9.74 -42.06 76.87
C VAL A 504 9.94 -42.81 75.55
N ALA A 505 9.07 -43.80 75.41
CA ALA A 505 8.78 -44.57 74.22
C ALA A 505 8.12 -43.73 73.12
N GLY A 506 8.32 -44.12 71.85
CA GLY A 506 7.36 -43.75 70.80
C GLY A 506 7.77 -43.74 69.33
N LEU A 507 9.03 -44.02 68.94
CA LEU A 507 9.43 -43.95 67.51
C LEU A 507 10.03 -45.28 66.99
N PRO A 508 9.66 -45.73 65.77
CA PRO A 508 10.20 -46.93 65.14
C PRO A 508 11.65 -46.75 64.61
N PRO A 509 12.44 -47.83 64.44
CA PRO A 509 13.91 -47.80 64.39
C PRO A 509 14.57 -47.34 63.09
N GLU A 510 13.88 -46.63 62.19
CA GLU A 510 14.37 -46.42 60.81
C GLU A 510 15.02 -45.04 60.55
N GLN A 511 15.49 -44.32 61.57
CA GLN A 511 16.15 -43.01 61.41
C GLN A 511 17.51 -42.91 62.11
N CYS A 512 18.39 -43.89 61.91
CA CYS A 512 19.81 -43.79 62.28
C CYS A 512 20.67 -44.41 61.18
N VAL A 513 21.61 -43.64 60.62
CA VAL A 513 22.62 -44.15 59.68
C VAL A 513 23.92 -44.34 60.45
N GLU A 514 24.52 -45.52 60.32
CA GLU A 514 25.77 -45.90 60.97
C GLU A 514 26.95 -45.14 60.34
N GLY A 515 27.69 -44.38 61.14
CA GLY A 515 28.91 -43.68 60.74
C GLY A 515 30.11 -44.16 61.55
N ILE A 516 31.31 -43.95 61.01
CA ILE A 516 32.60 -44.53 61.46
C ILE A 516 32.96 -44.20 62.94
N PHE A 517 32.25 -43.29 63.61
CA PHE A 517 32.48 -42.92 65.02
C PHE A 517 31.24 -43.02 65.95
N GLY A 518 30.16 -43.70 65.56
CA GLY A 518 28.99 -43.98 66.42
C GLY A 518 27.69 -43.26 66.02
N TYR A 519 26.60 -43.52 66.77
CA TYR A 519 25.24 -43.05 66.49
C TYR A 519 25.08 -41.53 66.71
N VAL A 520 24.60 -40.80 65.70
CA VAL A 520 24.33 -39.36 65.76
C VAL A 520 22.83 -39.11 65.63
N CYS A 521 22.24 -38.30 66.53
CA CYS A 521 20.84 -37.88 66.44
C CYS A 521 20.67 -36.78 65.38
N CYS A 522 19.63 -36.88 64.53
CA CYS A 522 19.45 -36.07 63.32
C CYS A 522 19.35 -34.54 63.51
N GLU A 523 19.13 -34.05 64.73
CA GLU A 523 19.05 -32.60 64.98
C GLU A 523 20.43 -31.90 64.94
N CYS A 524 21.53 -32.63 65.13
CA CYS A 524 22.89 -32.09 65.02
C CYS A 524 23.44 -32.08 63.58
N LEU A 525 22.98 -32.99 62.70
CA LEU A 525 23.42 -33.04 61.29
C LEU A 525 22.82 -31.90 60.46
N ASN A 526 21.58 -31.49 60.76
CA ASN A 526 20.91 -30.38 60.07
C ASN A 526 21.48 -28.98 60.37
N ARG A 527 22.45 -28.85 61.28
CA ARG A 527 23.18 -27.59 61.51
C ARG A 527 24.62 -27.59 60.99
N MET A 528 25.15 -28.72 60.51
CA MET A 528 26.53 -28.81 60.00
C MET A 528 26.69 -28.75 58.48
N ASN A 529 25.61 -28.91 57.68
CA ASN A 529 25.66 -28.76 56.21
C ASN A 529 25.26 -27.35 55.72
N GLY A 530 25.60 -26.32 56.51
CA GLY A 530 25.48 -24.92 56.13
C GLY A 530 26.82 -24.29 55.75
N LEU A 531 27.65 -24.97 54.94
CA LEU A 531 28.81 -24.43 54.22
C LEU A 531 29.00 -25.19 52.90
#